data_AF-A0A0S4QX55-F1
#
_entry.id   AF-A0A0S4QX55-F1
#
_cell.length_a   1.000
_cell.length_b   1.000
_cell.length_c   1.000
_cell.angle_alpha   90.00
_cell.angle_beta   90.00
_cell.angle_gamma   90.00
#
_symmetry.space_group_name_H-M   'P 1'
#
loop_
_entity.id
_entity.type
_entity.pdbx_description
1 polymer ?
#
loop_
_entity_poly.entity_id
_entity_poly.type
_entity_poly.pdbx_seq_one_letter_code
_entity_poly.pdbx_strand_id
1 'polypeptide(L)' 'MLIDCDTCTAQKAACEGCVMTFLLATPSGAPEWDDDERRALEVLAAGGLIRMPRGFEAA' A
#
# COMPACT_ATOMS: atom_id res chain seq x y z
N MET A 1 4.27 -5.02 -21.06
CA MET A 1 3.88 -6.03 -20.06
C MET A 1 2.96 -5.32 -19.07
N LEU A 2 1.76 -5.86 -18.83
CA LEU A 2 0.76 -5.24 -17.95
C LEU A 2 0.74 -5.98 -16.62
N ILE A 3 0.88 -5.24 -15.52
CA ILE A 3 0.76 -5.76 -14.16
C ILE A 3 -0.54 -5.20 -13.59
N ASP A 4 -1.49 -6.10 -13.31
CA ASP A 4 -2.76 -5.76 -12.67
C ASP A 4 -2.76 -6.35 -11.25
N CYS A 5 -2.49 -5.49 -10.28
CA CYS A 5 -2.48 -5.87 -8.88
C CYS A 5 -3.88 -6.14 -8.32
N ASP A 6 -4.95 -5.65 -8.96
CA ASP A 6 -6.32 -5.78 -8.47
C ASP A 6 -6.91 -7.17 -8.78
N THR A 7 -6.52 -7.78 -9.90
CA THR A 7 -6.94 -9.14 -10.29
C THR A 7 -5.89 -10.23 -10.06
N CYS A 8 -4.73 -9.86 -9.51
CA CYS A 8 -3.62 -10.80 -9.29
C CYS A 8 -4.00 -11.91 -8.29
N THR A 9 -4.05 -13.17 -8.76
CA THR A 9 -4.36 -14.33 -7.92
C THR A 9 -3.28 -14.66 -6.88
N ALA A 10 -2.05 -14.16 -7.07
CA ALA A 10 -0.94 -14.29 -6.13
C ALA A 10 -0.89 -13.15 -5.09
N GLN A 11 -1.85 -12.21 -5.12
CA GLN A 11 -1.94 -11.11 -4.17
C GLN A 11 -1.90 -11.66 -2.73
N LYS A 12 -1.18 -10.98 -1.84
CA LYS A 12 -0.88 -11.38 -0.45
C LYS A 12 0.13 -12.54 -0.31
N ALA A 13 -0.03 -13.64 -1.04
CA ALA A 13 0.83 -14.81 -0.88
C ALA A 13 2.26 -14.60 -1.42
N ALA A 14 2.41 -13.84 -2.50
CA ALA A 14 3.70 -13.65 -3.18
C ALA A 14 4.10 -12.19 -3.35
N CYS A 15 3.32 -11.23 -2.84
CA CYS A 15 3.59 -9.81 -3.05
C CYS A 15 4.96 -9.38 -2.50
N GLU A 16 5.42 -9.95 -1.39
CA GLU A 16 6.73 -9.62 -0.80
C GLU A 16 7.90 -10.01 -1.71
N GLY A 17 7.76 -11.08 -2.49
CA GLY A 17 8.76 -11.51 -3.49
C GLY A 17 8.50 -10.99 -4.91
N CYS A 18 7.49 -10.14 -5.12
CA CYS A 18 7.16 -9.62 -6.44
C CYS A 18 8.19 -8.57 -6.90
N VAL A 19 8.50 -8.56 -8.20
CA VAL A 19 9.36 -7.52 -8.81
C VAL A 19 8.88 -6.09 -8.53
N MET A 20 7.57 -5.89 -8.33
CA MET A 20 7.01 -4.59 -7.96
C MET A 20 7.52 -4.09 -6.61
N THR A 21 7.73 -4.99 -5.63
CA THR A 21 8.31 -4.62 -4.33
C THR A 21 9.72 -4.09 -4.50
N PHE A 22 10.51 -4.68 -5.40
CA PHE A 22 11.85 -4.17 -5.72
C PHE A 22 11.80 -2.82 -6.46
N LEU A 23 10.92 -2.68 -7.45
CA LEU A 23 10.82 -1.47 -8.28
C LEU A 23 10.28 -0.25 -7.51
N LEU A 24 9.39 -0.47 -6.55
CA LEU A 24 8.74 0.59 -5.77
C LEU A 24 9.35 0.76 -4.36
N ALA A 25 10.38 -0.02 -4.02
CA ALA A 25 11.07 0.12 -2.74
C ALA A 25 11.66 1.53 -2.61
N THR A 26 11.32 2.22 -1.52
CA THR A 26 11.91 3.51 -1.18
C THR A 26 13.16 3.26 -0.33
N PRO A 27 14.34 3.83 -0.67
CA PRO A 27 15.59 3.56 0.06
C PRO A 27 15.54 3.89 1.55
N SER A 28 14.66 4.82 1.95
CA SER A 28 14.53 5.35 3.30
C SER A 28 13.47 4.64 4.17
N GLY A 29 12.84 3.57 3.68
CA GLY A 29 11.73 2.90 4.38
C GLY A 29 10.35 3.50 4.06
N ALA A 30 9.34 3.16 4.87
CA ALA A 30 7.98 3.68 4.71
C ALA A 30 7.94 5.21 4.94
N PRO A 31 7.04 5.94 4.25
CA PRO A 31 6.84 7.36 4.54
C PRO A 31 6.45 7.56 6.00
N GLU A 32 7.01 8.57 6.66
CA GLU A 32 6.44 9.07 7.92
C GLU A 32 5.19 9.87 7.56
N TRP A 33 4.08 9.55 8.25
CA TRP A 33 2.79 10.20 8.07
C TRP A 33 2.46 10.97 9.34
N ASP A 34 2.08 12.23 9.20
CA ASP A 34 1.54 12.99 10.33
C ASP A 34 0.10 12.57 10.68
N ASP A 35 -0.43 13.08 11.78
CA ASP A 35 -1.77 12.71 12.28
C ASP A 35 -2.89 13.07 11.28
N ASP A 36 -2.74 14.20 10.58
CA ASP A 36 -3.73 14.67 9.62
C ASP A 36 -3.71 13.82 8.35
N GLU A 37 -2.52 13.46 7.86
CA GLU A 37 -2.33 12.54 6.74
C GLU A 37 -2.87 11.15 7.05
N ARG A 38 -2.58 10.61 8.24
CA ARG A 38 -3.10 9.29 8.65
C ARG A 38 -4.62 9.30 8.67
N ARG A 39 -5.23 10.35 9.22
CA ARG A 39 -6.68 10.48 9.25
C ARG A 39 -7.29 10.67 7.87
N ALA A 40 -6.63 11.40 6.97
CA ALA A 40 -7.06 11.52 5.59
C ALA A 40 -7.08 10.15 4.88
N LEU A 41 -6.03 9.35 5.06
CA LEU A 41 -5.95 7.99 4.51
C LEU A 41 -7.08 7.08 5.04
N GLU A 42 -7.39 7.17 6.34
CA GLU A 42 -8.51 6.43 6.93
C GLU A 42 -9.86 6.82 6.32
N VAL A 43 -10.13 8.11 6.14
CA VAL A 43 -11.38 8.59 5.51
C VAL A 43 -11.49 8.08 4.07
N LEU A 44 -10.40 8.13 3.30
CA LEU A 44 -10.37 7.62 1.94
C LEU A 44 -10.61 6.11 1.89
N ALA A 45 -9.99 5.35 2.80
CA ALA A 45 -10.18 3.91 2.90
C ALA A 45 -11.60 3.54 3.33
N ALA A 46 -12.17 4.25 4.31
CA ALA A 46 -13.56 4.07 4.73
C ALA A 46 -14.56 4.38 3.62
N GLY A 47 -14.24 5.35 2.76
CA GLY A 47 -15.00 5.66 1.55
C GLY A 47 -14.78 4.69 0.39
N GLY A 48 -13.89 3.70 0.52
CA GLY A 48 -13.57 2.73 -0.53
C GLY A 48 -12.77 3.32 -1.70
N LEU A 49 -12.20 4.51 -1.54
CA LEU A 49 -11.43 5.20 -2.59
C LEU A 49 -10.01 4.65 -2.74
N ILE A 50 -9.48 4.06 -1.68
CA ILE A 50 -8.16 3.43 -1.66
C ILE A 50 -8.19 2.11 -0.88
N ARG A 51 -7.17 1.28 -1.08
CA ARG A 51 -6.78 0.25 -0.10
C ARG A 51 -5.71 0.80 0.82
N MET A 52 -5.79 0.43 2.11
CA MET A 52 -4.77 0.83 3.08
C MET A 52 -3.40 0.26 2.72
N PRO A 53 -2.33 1.05 2.89
CA PRO A 53 -0.97 0.57 2.71
C PRO A 53 -0.68 -0.57 3.70
N ARG A 54 0.13 -1.54 3.26
CA ARG A 54 0.60 -2.62 4.15
C ARG A 54 1.48 -2.02 5.25
N GLY A 55 1.26 -2.44 6.50
CA GLY A 55 2.02 -1.96 7.65
C GLY A 55 1.62 -0.58 8.16
N PHE A 56 0.50 -0.02 7.68
CA PHE A 56 -0.05 1.22 8.20
C PHE A 56 -0.73 0.99 9.57
N GLU A 57 -0.34 1.76 10.57
CA GLU A 57 -1.03 1.82 11.87
C GLU A 57 -2.05 2.97 11.87
N ALA A 58 -3.29 2.65 12.27
CA ALA A 58 -4.35 3.62 12.43
C ALA A 58 -4.00 4.66 13.51
N ALA A 59 -4.55 5.86 13.38
CA ALA A 59 -4.34 6.97 14.32
C ALA A 59 -5.07 6.83 15.64
#